data_AF-A0A2W6UIY8-F1
#
_entry.id   AF-A0A2W6UIY8-F1
#
_cell.length_a   1.000
_cell.length_b   1.000
_cell.length_c   1.000
_cell.angle_alpha   90.00
_cell.angle_beta   90.00
_cell.angle_gamma   90.00
#
_symmetry.space_group_name_H-M   'P 1'
#
loop_
_entity.id
_entity.type
_entity.pdbx_description
1 polymer ?
#
loop_
_entity_poly.entity_id
_entity_poly.type
_entity_poly.pdbx_seq_one_letter_code
_entity_poly.pdbx_strand_id
1 'polypeptide(L)'
;MPGPRHPPSLVTARRKGSPVTVTATRPSVQDEAPPPRAPRVLSFSQRLSRFDLKVSPYLYISPFFILFAITGLFPIVFTAVISFQDWDLVRGEGTFVGFDQYIWILQQPHFWTALRNTFSIFLLSTVPQLVAAVFIAALLDRNIRAKTFWRMGVLLPYIVAPVAVALIFSNLFADRFGLVNTLLGGVGIGPIPWHTDPFWSHVAIATMVNFRWTGYNTLILLAAMQAVNRDYYEAASIDGAGAFRQFVSITLPSLKPTLIFVIITSTIGGLQIF
;
A
#
# COMPACT_ATOMS: atom_id res chain seq x y z
N MET A 1 71.84 -26.66 15.00
CA MET A 1 71.13 -25.37 15.15
C MET A 1 70.36 -25.39 16.46
N PRO A 2 70.46 -24.34 17.29
CA PRO A 2 70.07 -24.39 18.69
C PRO A 2 68.60 -23.97 18.92
N GLY A 3 67.88 -24.81 19.68
CA GLY A 3 66.98 -24.44 20.79
C GLY A 3 65.59 -23.86 20.51
N PRO A 4 64.52 -24.57 20.93
CA PRO A 4 63.33 -23.96 21.48
C PRO A 4 63.31 -24.14 23.00
N ARG A 5 63.26 -23.06 23.80
CA ARG A 5 62.96 -23.14 25.24
C ARG A 5 62.08 -21.96 25.69
N HIS A 6 61.06 -22.35 26.44
CA HIS A 6 59.99 -21.60 27.10
C HIS A 6 60.33 -20.21 27.69
N PRO A 7 59.33 -19.33 27.82
CA PRO A 7 59.23 -18.44 28.96
C PRO A 7 58.35 -19.05 30.08
N PRO A 8 58.78 -19.04 31.35
CA PRO A 8 57.89 -19.14 32.49
C PRO A 8 57.46 -17.75 32.97
N SER A 9 56.24 -17.72 33.50
CA SER A 9 55.58 -16.62 34.20
C SER A 9 56.38 -16.09 35.38
N LEU A 10 56.17 -14.82 35.75
CA LEU A 10 56.07 -14.37 37.15
C LEU A 10 55.60 -12.89 37.21
N VAL A 11 54.41 -12.73 37.78
CA VAL A 11 54.00 -11.72 38.78
C VAL A 11 54.78 -10.40 38.78
N THR A 12 54.11 -9.29 38.42
CA THR A 12 54.54 -7.95 38.81
C THR A 12 53.50 -7.30 39.70
N ALA A 13 53.93 -7.13 40.96
CA ALA A 13 53.23 -6.47 42.02
C ALA A 13 53.11 -4.96 41.78
N ARG A 14 51.96 -4.45 42.20
CA ARG A 14 51.58 -3.04 42.33
C ARG A 14 52.69 -2.25 43.05
N ARG A 15 53.25 -1.20 42.41
CA ARG A 15 54.02 -0.17 43.13
C ARG A 15 53.51 1.23 42.79
N LYS A 16 53.11 1.90 43.86
CA LYS A 16 52.60 3.25 44.00
C LYS A 16 53.77 4.22 43.86
N GLY A 17 53.70 5.18 42.93
CA GLY A 17 54.67 6.25 42.76
C GLY A 17 53.96 7.51 42.30
N SER A 18 53.86 8.49 43.19
CA SER A 18 53.29 9.82 42.94
C SER A 18 54.06 10.55 41.84
N PRO A 19 53.40 11.39 41.03
CA PRO A 19 54.05 12.09 39.92
C PRO A 19 55.01 13.16 40.44
N VAL A 20 56.28 13.05 40.05
CA VAL A 20 57.27 14.12 40.22
C VAL A 20 57.02 15.17 39.14
N THR A 21 56.61 16.35 39.57
CA THR A 21 56.48 17.55 38.73
C THR A 21 57.87 17.96 38.24
N VAL A 22 58.21 17.59 37.01
CA VAL A 22 59.33 18.19 36.30
C VAL A 22 58.81 19.45 35.60
N THR A 23 59.15 20.60 36.18
CA THR A 23 58.95 21.91 35.57
C THR A 23 59.86 22.01 34.34
N ALA A 24 59.38 21.56 33.19
CA ALA A 24 59.99 21.86 31.91
C ALA A 24 59.63 23.31 31.55
N THR A 25 60.62 24.20 31.65
CA THR A 25 60.56 25.58 31.19
C THR A 25 60.14 25.59 29.73
N ARG A 26 58.89 25.98 29.45
CA ARG A 26 58.37 26.12 28.09
C ARG A 26 59.21 27.19 27.37
N PRO A 27 59.74 26.93 26.17
CA PRO A 27 60.27 28.01 25.37
C PRO A 27 59.15 29.02 25.17
N SER A 28 59.44 30.30 25.39
CA SER A 28 58.57 31.42 25.07
C SER A 28 58.37 31.43 23.55
N VAL A 29 57.38 30.67 23.08
CA VAL A 29 56.84 30.82 21.74
C VAL A 29 56.28 32.22 21.72
N GLN A 30 56.98 33.13 21.05
CA GLN A 30 56.43 34.43 20.69
C GLN A 30 55.06 34.16 20.07
N ASP A 31 54.01 34.75 20.63
CA ASP A 31 52.66 34.78 20.07
C ASP A 31 52.74 35.55 18.73
N GLU A 32 53.32 34.92 17.71
CA GLU A 32 53.20 35.37 16.35
C GLU A 32 51.81 34.96 15.90
N ALA A 33 50.89 35.92 15.93
CA ALA A 33 49.52 35.72 15.52
C ALA A 33 49.50 34.99 14.17
N PRO A 34 48.76 33.86 14.03
CA PRO A 34 48.74 33.13 12.78
C PRO A 34 48.33 34.09 11.67
N PRO A 35 49.01 34.06 10.50
CA PRO A 35 48.73 35.00 9.43
C PRO A 35 47.24 34.95 9.10
N PRO A 36 46.58 36.11 8.84
CA PRO A 36 45.16 36.14 8.56
C PRO A 36 44.87 35.19 7.41
N ARG A 37 44.06 34.16 7.66
CA ARG A 37 43.68 33.17 6.65
C ARG A 37 43.11 33.94 5.46
N ALA A 38 43.78 33.87 4.31
CA ALA A 38 43.34 34.52 3.09
C ALA A 38 41.87 34.16 2.83
N PRO A 39 41.00 35.13 2.47
CA PRO A 39 39.60 34.84 2.19
C PRO A 39 39.55 33.81 1.06
N ARG A 40 38.95 32.65 1.33
CA ARG A 40 38.73 31.63 0.29
C ARG A 40 37.83 32.26 -0.77
N VAL A 41 38.43 32.73 -1.85
CA VAL A 41 37.70 33.24 -3.02
C VAL A 41 36.95 32.04 -3.58
N LEU A 42 35.63 31.99 -3.35
CA LEU A 42 34.79 30.91 -3.84
C LEU A 42 34.92 30.88 -5.36
N SER A 43 35.50 29.81 -5.92
CA SER A 43 35.62 29.68 -7.37
C SER A 43 34.22 29.62 -8.00
N PHE A 44 34.09 30.09 -9.25
CA PHE A 44 32.82 30.01 -9.99
C PHE A 44 32.25 28.57 -10.01
N SER A 45 33.13 27.58 -10.04
CA SER A 45 32.82 26.15 -9.90
C SER A 45 32.22 25.75 -8.54
N GLN A 46 32.58 26.42 -7.44
CA GLN A 46 31.95 26.21 -6.12
C GLN A 46 30.57 26.88 -6.01
N ARG A 47 30.32 27.98 -6.73
CA ARG A 47 28.99 28.60 -6.83
C ARG A 47 28.03 27.76 -7.67
N LEU A 48 28.49 27.25 -8.81
CA LEU A 48 27.76 26.27 -9.62
C LEU A 48 27.46 25.00 -8.81
N SER A 49 28.42 24.46 -8.06
CA SER A 49 28.21 23.30 -7.17
C SER A 49 27.17 23.54 -6.07
N ARG A 50 27.07 24.76 -5.52
CA ARG A 50 26.02 25.08 -4.53
C ARG A 50 24.64 25.29 -5.16
N PHE A 51 24.60 25.80 -6.39
CA PHE A 51 23.36 25.91 -7.16
C PHE A 51 22.88 24.53 -7.63
N ASP A 52 23.81 23.67 -8.03
CA ASP A 52 23.61 22.26 -8.36
C ASP A 52 23.01 21.50 -7.16
N LEU A 53 23.59 21.61 -5.96
CA LEU A 53 23.02 20.98 -4.75
C LEU A 53 21.61 21.49 -4.37
N LYS A 54 21.25 22.72 -4.74
CA LYS A 54 19.93 23.29 -4.43
C LYS A 54 18.88 23.04 -5.51
N VAL A 55 19.26 23.06 -6.79
CA VAL A 55 18.35 22.97 -7.94
C VAL A 55 18.23 21.54 -8.45
N SER A 56 19.28 20.72 -8.34
CA SER A 56 19.28 19.36 -8.86
C SER A 56 18.25 18.43 -8.22
N PRO A 57 17.94 18.52 -6.91
CA PRO A 57 16.81 17.77 -6.36
C PRO A 57 15.47 18.12 -7.03
N TYR A 58 15.25 19.40 -7.38
CA TYR A 58 14.02 19.82 -8.07
C TYR A 58 14.00 19.40 -9.53
N LEU A 59 15.14 19.45 -10.23
CA LEU A 59 15.26 18.95 -11.61
C LEU A 59 15.07 17.43 -11.69
N TYR A 60 15.46 16.66 -10.66
CA TYR A 60 15.22 15.22 -10.64
C TYR A 60 13.76 14.84 -10.44
N ILE A 61 12.99 15.62 -9.68
CA ILE A 61 11.55 15.38 -9.47
C ILE A 61 10.67 16.08 -10.53
N SER A 62 11.19 17.07 -11.25
CA SER A 62 10.39 17.86 -12.19
C SER A 62 9.73 17.05 -13.32
N PRO A 63 10.32 15.98 -13.91
CA PRO A 63 9.65 15.22 -14.96
C PRO A 63 8.34 14.58 -14.46
N PHE A 64 8.32 14.09 -13.20
CA PHE A 64 7.11 13.57 -12.59
C PHE A 64 6.05 14.68 -12.44
N PHE A 65 6.41 15.83 -11.87
CA PHE A 65 5.44 16.91 -11.63
C PHE A 65 4.95 17.56 -12.91
N ILE A 66 5.79 17.70 -13.93
CA ILE A 66 5.39 18.22 -15.24
C ILE A 66 4.39 17.26 -15.89
N LEU A 67 4.71 15.96 -15.92
CA LEU A 67 3.81 14.97 -16.49
C LEU A 67 2.50 14.92 -15.70
N PHE A 68 2.57 14.85 -14.37
CA PHE A 68 1.40 14.88 -13.49
C PHE A 68 0.57 16.15 -13.70
N ALA A 69 1.19 17.32 -13.84
CA ALA A 69 0.47 18.57 -14.08
C ALA A 69 -0.32 18.52 -15.39
N ILE A 70 0.26 17.98 -16.45
CA ILE A 70 -0.35 17.93 -17.79
C ILE A 70 -1.40 16.81 -17.91
N THR A 71 -1.10 15.61 -17.41
CA THR A 71 -1.95 14.42 -17.63
C THR A 71 -2.84 14.05 -16.45
N GLY A 72 -2.53 14.53 -15.25
CA GLY A 72 -3.31 14.29 -14.04
C GLY A 72 -4.06 15.54 -13.58
N LEU A 73 -3.34 16.59 -13.19
CA LEU A 73 -3.91 17.78 -12.57
C LEU A 73 -4.75 18.60 -13.55
N PHE A 74 -4.27 18.82 -14.77
CA PHE A 74 -4.98 19.62 -15.76
C PHE A 74 -6.36 19.04 -16.10
N PRO A 75 -6.54 17.75 -16.45
CA PRO A 75 -7.87 17.18 -16.67
C PRO A 75 -8.79 17.27 -15.45
N ILE A 76 -8.26 17.09 -14.24
CA ILE A 76 -9.04 17.22 -12.99
C ILE A 76 -9.56 18.64 -12.83
N VAL A 77 -8.68 19.64 -12.95
CA VAL A 77 -9.04 21.06 -12.82
C VAL A 77 -10.00 21.45 -13.94
N PHE A 78 -9.75 21.01 -15.18
CA PHE A 78 -10.61 21.29 -16.31
C PHE A 78 -12.01 20.68 -16.14
N THR A 79 -12.10 19.44 -15.68
CA THR A 79 -13.38 18.78 -15.37
C THR A 79 -14.12 19.51 -14.25
N ALA A 80 -13.40 19.96 -13.22
CA ALA A 80 -13.98 20.77 -12.16
C ALA A 80 -14.48 22.14 -12.65
N VAL A 81 -13.85 22.75 -13.64
CA VAL A 81 -14.36 24.00 -14.25
C VAL A 81 -15.61 23.72 -15.09
N ILE A 82 -15.59 22.66 -15.90
CA ILE A 82 -16.73 22.24 -16.74
C ILE A 82 -17.94 21.86 -15.88
N SER A 83 -17.76 21.28 -14.70
CA SER A 83 -18.89 20.88 -13.85
C SER A 83 -19.75 22.06 -13.34
N PHE A 84 -19.27 23.30 -13.46
CA PHE A 84 -20.06 24.52 -13.19
C PHE A 84 -20.64 25.16 -14.45
N GLN A 85 -20.50 24.51 -15.61
CA GLN A 85 -20.94 25.02 -16.90
C GLN A 85 -22.02 24.14 -17.53
N ASP A 86 -22.94 24.75 -18.26
CA ASP A 86 -23.77 24.06 -19.23
C ASP A 86 -22.95 23.88 -20.50
N TRP A 87 -22.15 22.80 -20.50
CA TRP A 87 -21.13 22.54 -21.50
C TRP A 87 -21.67 21.65 -22.63
N ASP A 88 -21.65 22.17 -23.85
CA ASP A 88 -22.03 21.42 -25.05
C ASP A 88 -20.78 20.75 -25.63
N LEU A 89 -20.74 19.41 -25.57
CA LEU A 89 -19.61 18.61 -26.06
C LEU A 89 -19.40 18.76 -27.58
N VAL A 90 -20.44 19.07 -28.35
CA VAL A 90 -20.42 19.19 -29.82
C VAL A 90 -19.90 20.57 -30.22
N ARG A 91 -20.32 21.62 -29.51
CA ARG A 91 -19.89 22.99 -29.79
C ARG A 91 -18.56 23.36 -29.12
N GLY A 92 -18.16 22.64 -28.08
CA GLY A 92 -16.93 22.91 -27.33
C GLY A 92 -16.97 24.21 -26.53
N GLU A 93 -18.18 24.70 -26.25
CA GLU A 93 -18.43 25.92 -25.47
C GLU A 93 -19.48 25.64 -24.41
N GLY A 94 -19.39 26.36 -23.30
CA GLY A 94 -20.36 26.24 -22.20
C GLY A 94 -20.60 27.56 -21.51
N THR A 95 -21.81 27.73 -20.99
CA THR A 95 -22.17 28.92 -20.19
C THR A 95 -21.99 28.60 -18.72
N PHE A 96 -21.45 29.55 -17.93
CA PHE A 96 -21.32 29.35 -16.49
C PHE A 96 -22.69 29.40 -15.81
N VAL A 97 -23.11 28.29 -15.21
CA VAL A 97 -24.40 28.12 -14.54
C VAL A 97 -24.24 27.85 -13.03
N GLY A 98 -23.02 27.98 -12.50
CA GLY A 98 -22.76 27.75 -11.08
C GLY A 98 -23.11 26.33 -10.65
N PHE A 99 -24.01 26.18 -9.67
CA PHE A 99 -24.36 24.87 -9.08
C PHE A 99 -25.56 24.18 -9.72
N ASP A 100 -26.15 24.74 -10.77
CA ASP A 100 -27.40 24.23 -11.35
C ASP A 100 -27.28 22.77 -11.83
N GLN A 101 -26.12 22.37 -12.37
CA GLN A 101 -25.85 20.98 -12.75
C GLN A 101 -25.89 20.01 -11.56
N TYR A 102 -25.40 20.43 -10.40
CA TYR A 102 -25.43 19.64 -9.18
C TYR A 102 -26.85 19.50 -8.62
N ILE A 103 -27.64 20.58 -8.65
CA ILE A 103 -29.05 20.53 -8.23
C ILE A 103 -29.83 19.62 -9.18
N TRP A 104 -29.61 19.77 -10.49
CA TRP A 104 -30.27 18.97 -11.53
C TRP A 104 -30.00 17.48 -11.37
N ILE A 105 -28.73 17.06 -11.18
CA ILE A 105 -28.39 15.64 -11.06
C ILE A 105 -28.95 15.01 -9.78
N LEU A 106 -29.00 15.76 -8.67
CA LEU A 106 -29.57 15.30 -7.40
C LEU A 106 -31.09 15.09 -7.48
N GLN A 107 -31.77 15.72 -8.43
CA GLN A 107 -33.20 15.50 -8.70
C GLN A 107 -33.45 14.29 -9.62
N GLN A 108 -32.42 13.71 -10.25
CA GLN A 108 -32.60 12.59 -11.16
C GLN A 108 -32.77 11.26 -10.40
N PRO A 109 -33.86 10.49 -10.61
CA PRO A 109 -34.05 9.18 -9.97
C PRO A 109 -32.96 8.16 -10.34
N HIS A 110 -32.43 8.26 -11.56
CA HIS A 110 -31.37 7.38 -12.04
C HIS A 110 -30.04 7.59 -11.31
N PHE A 111 -29.74 8.83 -10.86
CA PHE A 111 -28.56 9.11 -10.05
C PHE A 111 -28.57 8.31 -8.75
N TRP A 112 -29.70 8.34 -8.02
CA TRP A 112 -29.85 7.61 -6.76
C TRP A 112 -29.87 6.10 -6.97
N THR A 113 -30.44 5.63 -8.08
CA THR A 113 -30.41 4.21 -8.46
C THR A 113 -28.96 3.76 -8.70
N ALA A 114 -28.19 4.50 -9.51
CA ALA A 114 -26.80 4.21 -9.77
C ALA A 114 -25.97 4.22 -8.48
N LEU A 115 -26.14 5.26 -7.65
CA LEU A 115 -25.44 5.38 -6.36
C LEU A 115 -25.74 4.18 -5.45
N ARG A 116 -27.01 3.78 -5.33
CA ARG A 116 -27.41 2.60 -4.54
C ARG A 116 -26.79 1.33 -5.08
N ASN A 117 -26.77 1.14 -6.40
CA ASN A 117 -26.19 -0.04 -7.03
C ASN A 117 -24.68 -0.11 -6.77
N THR A 118 -23.96 0.99 -6.98
CA THR A 118 -22.52 1.09 -6.68
C THR A 118 -22.22 0.77 -5.22
N PHE A 119 -22.94 1.38 -4.28
CA PHE A 119 -22.76 1.10 -2.84
C PHE A 119 -23.13 -0.35 -2.47
N SER A 120 -24.20 -0.90 -3.04
CA SER A 120 -24.61 -2.28 -2.80
C SER A 120 -23.55 -3.26 -3.29
N ILE A 121 -23.03 -3.08 -4.50
CA ILE A 121 -21.98 -3.93 -5.07
C ILE A 121 -20.68 -3.77 -4.28
N PHE A 122 -20.31 -2.55 -3.91
CA PHE A 122 -19.14 -2.26 -3.09
C PHE A 122 -19.19 -2.99 -1.74
N LEU A 123 -20.33 -2.96 -1.03
CA LEU A 123 -20.47 -3.64 0.26
C LEU A 123 -20.49 -5.16 0.12
N LEU A 124 -21.23 -5.67 -0.88
CA LEU A 124 -21.32 -7.11 -1.17
C LEU A 124 -19.98 -7.70 -1.66
N SER A 125 -19.08 -6.86 -2.19
CA SER A 125 -17.73 -7.28 -2.55
C SER A 125 -16.75 -7.09 -1.40
N THR A 126 -16.54 -5.84 -0.97
CA THR A 126 -15.45 -5.47 -0.07
C THR A 126 -15.51 -6.15 1.30
N VAL A 127 -16.70 -6.27 1.91
CA VAL A 127 -16.83 -6.87 3.25
C VAL A 127 -16.44 -8.36 3.23
N PRO A 128 -17.07 -9.24 2.43
CA PRO A 128 -16.66 -10.64 2.37
C PRO A 128 -15.24 -10.81 1.82
N GLN A 129 -14.81 -9.97 0.88
CA GLN A 129 -13.46 -9.98 0.34
C GLN A 129 -12.40 -9.74 1.42
N LEU A 130 -12.60 -8.76 2.30
CA LEU A 130 -11.66 -8.47 3.39
C LEU A 130 -11.61 -9.61 4.41
N VAL A 131 -12.77 -10.15 4.78
CA VAL A 131 -12.86 -11.30 5.69
C VAL A 131 -12.13 -12.50 5.09
N ALA A 132 -12.41 -12.81 3.83
CA ALA A 132 -11.75 -13.89 3.10
C ALA A 132 -10.24 -13.64 2.98
N ALA A 133 -9.82 -12.41 2.65
CA ALA A 133 -8.41 -12.07 2.49
C ALA A 133 -7.63 -12.20 3.81
N VAL A 134 -8.19 -11.73 4.93
CA VAL A 134 -7.59 -11.91 6.26
C VAL A 134 -7.50 -13.40 6.61
N PHE A 135 -8.57 -14.17 6.35
CA PHE A 135 -8.60 -15.59 6.66
C PHE A 135 -7.56 -16.38 5.83
N ILE A 136 -7.50 -16.15 4.52
CA ILE A 136 -6.54 -16.79 3.63
C ILE A 136 -5.12 -16.34 3.99
N ALA A 137 -4.90 -15.07 4.31
CA ALA A 137 -3.59 -14.57 4.75
C ALA A 137 -3.13 -15.29 6.02
N ALA A 138 -4.01 -15.43 7.03
CA ALA A 138 -3.70 -16.15 8.25
C ALA A 138 -3.37 -17.63 8.00
N LEU A 139 -4.01 -18.26 7.01
CA LEU A 139 -3.70 -19.64 6.59
C LEU A 139 -2.36 -19.75 5.89
N LEU A 140 -2.04 -18.79 5.00
CA LEU A 140 -0.79 -18.74 4.23
C LEU A 140 0.42 -18.30 5.07
N ASP A 141 0.19 -17.65 6.21
CA ASP A 141 1.25 -17.27 7.15
C ASP A 141 1.78 -18.47 7.93
N ARG A 142 0.95 -19.50 8.13
CA ARG A 142 1.36 -20.75 8.77
C ARG A 142 2.44 -21.46 7.98
N ASN A 143 3.14 -22.37 8.64
CA ASN A 143 4.17 -23.19 8.01
C ASN A 143 3.58 -24.33 7.15
N ILE A 144 2.92 -23.96 6.04
CA ILE A 144 2.35 -24.90 5.07
C ILE A 144 3.40 -25.38 4.06
N ARG A 145 3.22 -26.58 3.52
CA ARG A 145 4.05 -27.09 2.40
C ARG A 145 3.73 -26.31 1.12
N ALA A 146 4.75 -26.09 0.28
CA ALA A 146 4.64 -25.39 -1.01
C ALA A 146 4.03 -23.97 -0.93
N LYS A 147 4.47 -23.14 0.03
CA LYS A 147 3.96 -21.76 0.24
C LYS A 147 3.88 -20.93 -1.05
N THR A 148 4.89 -21.01 -1.90
CA THR A 148 4.94 -20.27 -3.17
C THR A 148 3.81 -20.68 -4.11
N PHE A 149 3.53 -21.97 -4.22
CA PHE A 149 2.43 -22.47 -5.06
C PHE A 149 1.08 -21.89 -4.60
N TRP A 150 0.80 -21.93 -3.31
CA TRP A 150 -0.44 -21.37 -2.77
C TRP A 150 -0.54 -19.85 -2.93
N ARG A 151 0.56 -19.11 -2.71
CA ARG A 151 0.62 -17.65 -2.92
C ARG A 151 0.38 -17.27 -4.39
N MET A 152 0.94 -18.05 -5.32
CA MET A 152 0.71 -17.85 -6.76
C MET A 152 -0.73 -18.20 -7.16
N GLY A 153 -1.28 -19.28 -6.60
CA GLY A 153 -2.65 -19.71 -6.87
C GLY A 153 -3.69 -18.66 -6.47
N VAL A 154 -3.53 -18.03 -5.29
CA VAL A 154 -4.43 -16.95 -4.87
C VAL A 154 -4.25 -15.68 -5.71
N LEU A 155 -3.06 -15.40 -6.24
CA LEU A 155 -2.80 -14.21 -7.06
C LEU A 155 -3.29 -14.33 -8.50
N LEU A 156 -3.43 -15.56 -9.01
CA LEU A 156 -3.77 -15.84 -10.41
C LEU A 156 -4.99 -15.05 -10.94
N PRO A 157 -6.13 -14.96 -10.22
CA PRO A 157 -7.30 -14.20 -10.68
C PRO A 157 -7.03 -12.73 -10.99
N TYR A 158 -6.12 -12.11 -10.23
CA TYR A 158 -5.78 -10.69 -10.41
C TYR A 158 -5.08 -10.41 -11.74
N ILE A 159 -4.30 -11.39 -12.22
CA ILE A 159 -3.48 -11.29 -13.43
C ILE A 159 -4.32 -11.51 -14.70
N VAL A 160 -5.46 -12.20 -14.59
CA VAL A 160 -6.37 -12.43 -15.73
C VAL A 160 -6.88 -11.10 -16.28
N ALA A 161 -7.01 -10.97 -17.60
CA ALA A 161 -7.53 -9.76 -18.22
C ALA A 161 -8.97 -9.46 -17.76
N PRO A 162 -9.31 -8.21 -17.37
CA PRO A 162 -10.66 -7.87 -16.89
C PRO A 162 -11.77 -8.26 -17.86
N VAL A 163 -11.55 -8.07 -19.17
CA VAL A 163 -12.51 -8.43 -20.22
C VAL A 163 -12.76 -9.95 -20.24
N ALA A 164 -11.72 -10.77 -20.09
CA ALA A 164 -11.88 -12.21 -20.05
C ALA A 164 -12.67 -12.67 -18.81
N VAL A 165 -12.38 -12.07 -17.64
CA VAL A 165 -13.16 -12.34 -16.42
C VAL A 165 -14.63 -12.00 -16.62
N ALA A 166 -14.94 -10.83 -17.20
CA ALA A 166 -16.31 -10.42 -17.48
C ALA A 166 -17.05 -11.41 -18.40
N LEU A 167 -16.41 -11.87 -19.47
CA LEU A 167 -17.01 -12.85 -20.40
C LEU A 167 -17.24 -14.21 -19.73
N ILE A 168 -16.28 -14.70 -18.94
CA ILE A 168 -16.41 -15.98 -18.22
C ILE A 168 -17.56 -15.89 -17.22
N PHE A 169 -17.60 -14.83 -16.41
CA PHE A 169 -18.62 -14.66 -15.38
C PHE A 169 -20.02 -14.38 -15.97
N SER A 170 -20.10 -13.65 -17.09
CA SER A 170 -21.37 -13.46 -17.81
C SER A 170 -21.96 -14.78 -18.31
N ASN A 171 -21.11 -15.68 -18.84
CA ASN A 171 -21.55 -17.03 -19.19
C ASN A 171 -21.90 -17.88 -17.95
N LEU A 172 -21.11 -17.79 -16.90
CA LEU A 172 -21.31 -18.54 -15.66
C LEU A 172 -22.67 -18.22 -14.99
N PHE A 173 -23.03 -16.93 -14.99
CA PHE A 173 -24.24 -16.38 -14.42
C PHE A 173 -25.37 -16.18 -15.44
N ALA A 174 -25.31 -16.81 -16.61
CA ALA A 174 -26.41 -16.73 -17.58
C ALA A 174 -27.71 -17.34 -17.02
N ASP A 175 -28.83 -16.62 -17.15
CA ASP A 175 -30.08 -17.00 -16.46
C ASP A 175 -30.61 -18.38 -16.87
N ARG A 176 -30.51 -18.74 -18.16
CA ARG A 176 -31.09 -19.99 -18.71
C ARG A 176 -30.10 -21.15 -18.82
N PHE A 177 -28.84 -20.86 -19.15
CA PHE A 177 -27.82 -21.87 -19.47
C PHE A 177 -26.52 -21.70 -18.68
N GLY A 178 -26.54 -20.85 -17.65
CA GLY A 178 -25.38 -20.57 -16.83
C GLY A 178 -25.04 -21.73 -15.92
N LEU A 179 -23.73 -22.01 -15.80
CA LEU A 179 -23.21 -23.10 -14.99
C LEU A 179 -23.70 -23.00 -13.53
N VAL A 180 -23.80 -21.80 -12.96
CA VAL A 180 -24.26 -21.62 -11.58
C VAL A 180 -25.71 -22.09 -11.42
N ASN A 181 -26.62 -21.69 -12.31
CA ASN A 181 -28.01 -22.15 -12.26
C ASN A 181 -28.14 -23.65 -12.51
N THR A 182 -27.30 -24.22 -13.38
CA THR A 182 -27.26 -25.68 -13.58
C THR A 182 -26.85 -26.42 -12.31
N LEU A 183 -25.81 -25.95 -11.61
CA LEU A 183 -25.35 -26.54 -10.35
C LEU A 183 -26.39 -26.38 -9.23
N LEU A 184 -27.03 -25.22 -9.14
CA LEU A 184 -28.12 -24.96 -8.19
C LEU A 184 -29.32 -25.88 -8.43
N GLY A 185 -29.70 -26.08 -9.70
CA GLY A 185 -30.75 -27.03 -10.07
C GLY A 185 -30.41 -28.48 -9.66
N GLY A 186 -29.14 -28.87 -9.76
CA GLY A 186 -28.66 -30.19 -9.34
C GLY A 186 -28.82 -30.48 -7.84
N VAL A 187 -28.88 -29.44 -6.99
CA VAL A 187 -29.13 -29.55 -5.55
C VAL A 187 -30.56 -29.17 -5.14
N GLY A 188 -31.47 -29.01 -6.12
CA GLY A 188 -32.88 -28.72 -5.91
C GLY A 188 -33.24 -27.24 -5.71
N ILE A 189 -32.32 -26.31 -5.98
CA ILE A 189 -32.57 -24.87 -5.93
C ILE A 189 -33.05 -24.39 -7.30
N GLY A 190 -34.14 -23.61 -7.34
CA GLY A 190 -34.67 -23.03 -8.58
C GLY A 190 -33.70 -22.05 -9.26
N PRO A 191 -33.88 -21.77 -10.55
CA PRO A 191 -32.98 -20.88 -11.28
C PRO A 191 -33.06 -19.45 -10.72
N ILE A 192 -31.89 -18.85 -10.48
CA ILE A 192 -31.78 -17.48 -10.01
C ILE A 192 -31.73 -16.52 -11.21
N PRO A 193 -32.53 -15.43 -11.21
CA PRO A 193 -32.53 -14.42 -12.26
C PRO A 193 -31.39 -13.40 -12.08
N TRP A 194 -30.18 -13.76 -12.48
CA TRP A 194 -28.97 -12.94 -12.26
C TRP A 194 -28.99 -11.60 -13.00
N HIS A 195 -29.72 -11.48 -14.12
CA HIS A 195 -29.73 -10.25 -14.93
C HIS A 195 -31.00 -9.41 -14.78
N THR A 196 -32.08 -9.98 -14.24
CA THR A 196 -33.38 -9.28 -14.14
C THR A 196 -33.74 -8.89 -12.71
N ASP A 197 -33.20 -9.58 -11.70
CA ASP A 197 -33.34 -9.18 -10.30
C ASP A 197 -32.14 -8.32 -9.85
N PRO A 198 -32.36 -7.09 -9.36
CA PRO A 198 -31.27 -6.19 -8.98
C PRO A 198 -30.34 -6.74 -7.90
N PHE A 199 -30.88 -7.44 -6.90
CA PHE A 199 -30.07 -7.98 -5.81
C PHE A 199 -29.14 -9.08 -6.33
N TRP A 200 -29.68 -10.01 -7.13
CA TRP A 200 -28.88 -11.09 -7.71
C TRP A 200 -27.87 -10.59 -8.74
N SER A 201 -28.18 -9.52 -9.49
CA SER A 201 -27.21 -8.82 -10.33
C SER A 201 -26.05 -8.26 -9.51
N HIS A 202 -26.34 -7.62 -8.37
CA HIS A 202 -25.29 -7.11 -7.50
C HIS A 202 -24.41 -8.24 -6.93
N VAL A 203 -25.00 -9.37 -6.56
CA VAL A 203 -24.27 -10.56 -6.08
C VAL A 203 -23.36 -11.14 -7.17
N ALA A 204 -23.85 -11.25 -8.42
CA ALA A 204 -23.06 -11.76 -9.54
C ALA A 204 -21.83 -10.87 -9.81
N ILE A 205 -22.03 -9.55 -9.87
CA ILE A 205 -20.95 -8.57 -10.07
C ILE A 205 -19.99 -8.59 -8.87
N ALA A 206 -20.49 -8.57 -7.64
CA ALA A 206 -19.67 -8.61 -6.44
C ALA A 206 -18.82 -9.89 -6.38
N THR A 207 -19.36 -11.04 -6.81
CA THR A 207 -18.60 -12.30 -6.87
C THR A 207 -17.45 -12.22 -7.86
N MET A 208 -17.65 -11.59 -9.01
CA MET A 208 -16.61 -11.34 -10.00
C MET A 208 -15.49 -10.44 -9.43
N VAL A 209 -15.87 -9.37 -8.72
CA VAL A 209 -14.94 -8.47 -8.04
C VAL A 209 -14.15 -9.23 -6.97
N ASN A 210 -14.83 -10.00 -6.13
CA ASN A 210 -14.23 -10.82 -5.09
C ASN A 210 -13.22 -11.81 -5.67
N PHE A 211 -13.57 -12.51 -6.75
CA PHE A 211 -12.68 -13.43 -7.44
C PHE A 211 -11.37 -12.75 -7.84
N ARG A 212 -11.45 -11.56 -8.44
CA ARG A 212 -10.27 -10.83 -8.93
C ARG A 212 -9.40 -10.26 -7.80
N TRP A 213 -10.00 -9.70 -6.76
CA TRP A 213 -9.27 -8.84 -5.81
C TRP A 213 -8.94 -9.52 -4.47
N THR A 214 -9.62 -10.61 -4.10
CA THR A 214 -9.36 -11.31 -2.82
C THR A 214 -7.90 -11.73 -2.69
N GLY A 215 -7.31 -12.29 -3.75
CA GLY A 215 -5.92 -12.75 -3.75
C GLY A 215 -4.89 -11.64 -3.58
N TYR A 216 -5.11 -10.52 -4.27
CA TYR A 216 -4.26 -9.33 -4.15
C TYR A 216 -4.26 -8.79 -2.72
N ASN A 217 -5.44 -8.59 -2.14
CA ASN A 217 -5.59 -8.13 -0.76
C ASN A 217 -5.03 -9.14 0.25
N THR A 218 -5.17 -10.44 -0.02
CA THR A 218 -4.57 -11.52 0.80
C THR A 218 -3.07 -11.35 0.91
N LEU A 219 -2.37 -11.10 -0.21
CA LEU A 219 -0.90 -10.98 -0.19
C LEU A 219 -0.42 -9.70 0.53
N ILE A 220 -1.15 -8.60 0.39
CA ILE A 220 -0.86 -7.37 1.14
C ILE A 220 -0.99 -7.63 2.66
N LEU A 221 -2.09 -8.27 3.07
CA LEU A 221 -2.32 -8.57 4.49
C LEU A 221 -1.34 -9.63 5.00
N LEU A 222 -0.97 -10.61 4.19
CA LEU A 222 0.05 -11.61 4.52
C LEU A 222 1.42 -10.96 4.76
N ALA A 223 1.83 -10.02 3.91
CA ALA A 223 3.07 -9.27 4.08
C ALA A 223 3.05 -8.46 5.39
N ALA A 224 1.92 -7.84 5.72
CA ALA A 224 1.75 -7.14 6.98
C ALA A 224 1.78 -8.06 8.20
N MET A 225 1.16 -9.26 8.13
CA MET A 225 1.24 -10.27 9.19
C MET A 225 2.69 -10.69 9.44
N GLN A 226 3.48 -10.87 8.38
CA GLN A 226 4.89 -11.28 8.46
C GLN A 226 5.82 -10.21 9.00
N ALA A 227 5.42 -8.95 8.96
CA ALA A 227 6.17 -7.84 9.52
C ALA A 227 6.01 -7.70 11.05
N VAL A 228 5.03 -8.39 11.65
CA VAL A 228 4.81 -8.35 13.11
C VAL A 228 5.96 -9.06 13.83
N ASN A 229 6.52 -8.42 14.86
CA ASN A 229 7.61 -9.01 15.65
C ASN A 229 7.17 -10.33 16.30
N ARG A 230 7.99 -11.37 16.15
CA ARG A 230 7.75 -12.71 16.70
C ARG A 230 7.80 -12.75 18.23
N ASP A 231 8.54 -11.84 18.86
CA ASP A 231 8.66 -11.75 20.32
C ASP A 231 7.29 -11.65 21.02
N TYR A 232 6.33 -10.95 20.41
CA TYR A 232 4.97 -10.85 20.93
C TYR A 232 4.25 -12.20 20.98
N TYR A 233 4.44 -13.04 19.97
CA TYR A 233 3.82 -14.37 19.90
C TYR A 233 4.50 -15.35 20.86
N GLU A 234 5.82 -15.27 21.01
CA GLU A 234 6.57 -16.09 21.96
C GLU A 234 6.19 -15.76 23.40
N ALA A 235 6.17 -14.47 23.77
CA ALA A 235 5.69 -14.02 25.08
C ALA A 235 4.26 -14.49 25.36
N ALA A 236 3.34 -14.32 24.40
CA ALA A 236 1.96 -14.77 24.57
C ALA A 236 1.84 -16.30 24.70
N SER A 237 2.72 -17.08 24.05
CA SER A 237 2.75 -18.53 24.21
C SER A 237 3.23 -18.97 25.59
N ILE A 238 4.18 -18.22 26.19
CA ILE A 238 4.64 -18.43 27.56
C ILE A 238 3.49 -18.14 28.56
N ASP A 239 2.69 -17.12 28.28
CA ASP A 239 1.49 -16.77 29.06
C ASP A 239 0.29 -17.73 28.81
N GLY A 240 0.46 -18.79 28.02
CA GLY A 240 -0.57 -19.78 27.74
C GLY A 240 -1.66 -19.34 26.75
N ALA A 241 -1.46 -18.24 26.02
CA ALA A 241 -2.41 -17.78 25.01
C ALA A 241 -2.41 -18.70 23.79
N GLY A 242 -3.56 -19.33 23.50
CA GLY A 242 -3.74 -20.16 22.30
C GLY A 242 -3.79 -19.35 20.99
N ALA A 243 -3.70 -20.05 19.85
CA ALA A 243 -3.61 -19.45 18.52
C ALA A 243 -4.73 -18.45 18.19
N PHE A 244 -5.97 -18.71 18.61
CA PHE A 244 -7.08 -17.79 18.42
C PHE A 244 -6.91 -16.49 19.22
N ARG A 245 -6.44 -16.59 20.47
CA ARG A 245 -6.19 -15.42 21.33
C ARG A 245 -5.04 -14.58 20.78
N GLN A 246 -3.97 -15.22 20.32
CA GLN A 246 -2.85 -14.56 19.64
C GLN A 246 -3.31 -13.83 18.38
N PHE A 247 -4.13 -14.49 17.54
CA PHE A 247 -4.66 -13.87 16.33
C PHE A 247 -5.51 -12.61 16.62
N VAL A 248 -6.47 -12.71 17.55
CA VAL A 248 -7.39 -11.60 17.85
C VAL A 248 -6.70 -10.47 18.63
N SER A 249 -5.74 -10.79 19.50
CA SER A 249 -5.14 -9.81 20.42
C SER A 249 -3.82 -9.20 19.92
N ILE A 250 -3.11 -9.89 19.02
CA ILE A 250 -1.80 -9.45 18.50
C ILE A 250 -1.91 -9.20 17.00
N THR A 251 -2.28 -10.21 16.21
CA THR A 251 -2.26 -10.13 14.75
C THR A 251 -3.26 -9.09 14.24
N LEU A 252 -4.56 -9.24 14.57
CA LEU A 252 -5.62 -8.39 14.03
C LEU A 252 -5.43 -6.89 14.39
N PRO A 253 -5.05 -6.51 15.62
CA PRO A 253 -4.74 -5.11 15.94
C PRO A 253 -3.51 -4.58 15.21
N SER A 254 -2.47 -5.41 15.03
CA SER A 254 -1.26 -5.04 14.30
C SER A 254 -1.52 -4.79 12.80
N LEU A 255 -2.54 -5.43 12.24
CA LEU A 255 -2.96 -5.25 10.84
C LEU A 255 -3.77 -3.98 10.61
N LYS A 256 -4.19 -3.25 11.65
CA LYS A 256 -5.07 -2.08 11.52
C LYS A 256 -4.57 -1.04 10.50
N PRO A 257 -3.29 -0.63 10.45
CA PRO A 257 -2.80 0.33 9.46
C PRO A 257 -2.95 -0.18 8.02
N THR A 258 -2.64 -1.46 7.80
CA THR A 258 -2.77 -2.12 6.49
C THR A 258 -4.23 -2.33 6.11
N LEU A 259 -5.10 -2.71 7.05
CA LEU A 259 -6.53 -2.83 6.82
C LEU A 259 -7.15 -1.49 6.42
N ILE A 260 -6.77 -0.39 7.09
CA ILE A 260 -7.22 0.96 6.70
C ILE A 260 -6.78 1.27 5.27
N PHE A 261 -5.53 0.99 4.92
CA PHE A 261 -5.03 1.17 3.55
C PHE A 261 -5.87 0.36 2.54
N VAL A 262 -6.08 -0.94 2.78
CA VAL A 262 -6.84 -1.81 1.88
C VAL A 262 -8.31 -1.38 1.79
N ILE A 263 -8.92 -0.94 2.90
CA ILE A 263 -10.30 -0.42 2.91
C ILE A 263 -10.37 0.84 2.04
N ILE A 264 -9.46 1.80 2.22
CA ILE A 264 -9.45 3.05 1.43
C ILE A 264 -9.30 2.75 -0.06
N THR A 265 -8.32 1.92 -0.43
CA THR A 265 -8.11 1.57 -1.85
C THR A 265 -9.28 0.79 -2.43
N SER A 266 -9.89 -0.12 -1.65
CA SER A 266 -11.09 -0.87 -2.07
C SER A 266 -12.31 0.05 -2.20
N THR A 267 -12.45 1.08 -1.36
CA THR A 267 -13.50 2.09 -1.50
C THR A 267 -13.32 2.91 -2.77
N ILE A 268 -12.10 3.35 -3.08
CA ILE A 268 -11.82 4.07 -4.33
C ILE A 268 -12.19 3.20 -5.54
N GLY A 269 -11.75 1.93 -5.55
CA GLY A 269 -12.09 1.00 -6.63
C GLY A 269 -13.59 0.71 -6.71
N GLY A 270 -14.26 0.53 -5.56
CA GLY A 270 -15.70 0.25 -5.47
C GLY A 270 -16.56 1.37 -6.03
N LEU A 271 -16.17 2.63 -5.79
CA LEU A 271 -16.85 3.80 -6.34
C LEU A 271 -16.66 3.97 -7.85
N GLN A 272 -15.72 3.24 -8.46
CA GLN A 272 -15.43 3.28 -9.91
C GLN A 272 -16.06 2.10 -10.68
N ILE A 273 -16.90 1.28 -10.05
CA ILE A 273 -17.52 0.07 -10.65
C ILE A 273 -18.70 0.38 -11.58
N PHE A 274 -19.22 1.61 -11.56
CA PHE A 274 -20.43 2.02 -12.28
C PHE A 274 -20.41 1.72 -13.78
#